data_AF-A0AAV1ESL5-F1
#
_entry.id   AF-A0AAV1ESL5-F1
#
_cell.length_a   1.000
_cell.length_b   1.000
_cell.length_c   1.000
_cell.angle_alpha   90.00
_cell.angle_beta   90.00
_cell.angle_gamma   90.00
#
_symmetry.space_group_name_H-M   'P 1'
#
loop_
_entity.id
_entity.type
_entity.pdbx_description
1 polymer ?
#
loop_
_entity_poly.entity_id
_entity_poly.type
_entity_poly.pdbx_seq_one_letter_code
_entity_poly.pdbx_strand_id
1 'polypeptide(L)'
;MDDINLHYRFLNWRRRIREIREVRAVRYRERLKKMLRDGDILRYHGNSDEVGCFVAARPLSKRNRYYEVTIIDTGVRGMIAVGLVPQNYKLDHQPGWLPQSVAFHADDGKLYNGNTVGQQFGPKCCRGDRIGCGLSLDSEDGQLTVFFTKNGKEIGSVEVPGPPDALYPAVGMHSLGEEVLLDLNAEWGMDEDDGQMIVDSHEEDWCRLHDVKVTGTLLEYVGKGKSIMDVGLAQARRPLNTRFHYYELEITDAGEKCYIALGLARRDYPKNRHPGWSRGSIAYHADDGKLFQGSGVGDPFGPRCFEGDIMGCGIMFPRDYSQDAGG
;
A
#
# COMPACT_ATOMS: atom_id res chain seq x y z
N MET A 1 -45.30 22.11 35.76
CA MET A 1 -45.52 20.75 35.19
C MET A 1 -44.56 20.44 34.03
N ASP A 2 -43.70 21.39 33.60
CA ASP A 2 -42.83 21.20 32.44
C ASP A 2 -41.47 20.51 32.72
N ASP A 3 -40.97 20.56 33.95
CA ASP A 3 -39.65 19.99 34.30
C ASP A 3 -39.60 18.44 34.27
N ILE A 4 -40.71 17.79 34.58
CA ILE A 4 -40.81 16.31 34.57
C ILE A 4 -40.70 15.79 33.12
N ASN A 5 -41.18 16.56 32.16
CA ASN A 5 -41.19 16.19 30.74
C ASN A 5 -39.79 16.31 30.11
N LEU A 6 -38.98 17.29 30.55
CA LEU A 6 -37.57 17.39 30.14
C LEU A 6 -36.75 16.22 30.67
N HIS A 7 -36.92 15.87 31.95
CA HIS A 7 -36.18 14.78 32.58
C HIS A 7 -36.44 13.43 31.89
N TYR A 8 -37.70 13.12 31.57
CA TYR A 8 -38.07 11.91 30.82
C TYR A 8 -37.52 11.90 29.38
N ARG A 9 -37.48 13.05 28.68
CA ARG A 9 -36.88 13.15 27.34
C ARG A 9 -35.36 12.94 27.38
N PHE A 10 -34.68 13.46 28.40
CA PHE A 10 -33.24 13.23 28.60
C PHE A 10 -32.90 11.78 28.97
N LEU A 11 -33.70 11.13 29.81
CA LEU A 11 -33.55 9.72 30.15
C LEU A 11 -33.78 8.80 28.94
N ASN A 12 -34.82 9.08 28.13
CA ASN A 12 -35.08 8.34 26.89
C ASN A 12 -33.99 8.58 25.84
N TRP A 13 -33.46 9.79 25.73
CA TRP A 13 -32.31 10.10 24.87
C TRP A 13 -31.05 9.35 25.29
N ARG A 14 -30.74 9.32 26.60
CA ARG A 14 -29.61 8.57 27.15
C ARG A 14 -29.77 7.06 26.96
N ARG A 15 -30.96 6.49 27.16
CA ARG A 15 -31.24 5.08 26.85
C ARG A 15 -31.03 4.78 25.37
N ARG A 16 -31.53 5.64 24.48
CA ARG A 16 -31.42 5.47 23.03
C ARG A 16 -29.98 5.62 22.53
N ILE A 17 -29.18 6.51 23.11
CA ILE A 17 -27.73 6.58 22.86
C ILE A 17 -27.03 5.33 23.38
N ARG A 18 -27.42 4.83 24.57
CA ARG A 18 -26.84 3.61 25.14
C ARG A 18 -27.16 2.39 24.28
N GLU A 19 -28.40 2.24 23.82
CA GLU A 19 -28.81 1.22 22.86
C GLU A 19 -28.07 1.36 21.53
N ILE A 20 -27.94 2.57 20.96
CA ILE A 20 -27.17 2.79 19.73
C ILE A 20 -25.69 2.43 19.94
N ARG A 21 -25.11 2.76 21.09
CA ARG A 21 -23.74 2.41 21.46
C ARG A 21 -23.56 0.92 21.69
N GLU A 22 -24.52 0.25 22.33
CA GLU A 22 -24.52 -1.20 22.56
C GLU A 22 -24.73 -1.96 21.25
N VAL A 23 -25.65 -1.53 20.39
CA VAL A 23 -25.86 -2.08 19.04
C VAL A 23 -24.61 -1.89 18.18
N ARG A 24 -23.95 -0.72 18.22
CA ARG A 24 -22.66 -0.50 17.54
C ARG A 24 -21.54 -1.34 18.16
N ALA A 25 -21.49 -1.49 19.48
CA ALA A 25 -20.47 -2.28 20.17
C ALA A 25 -20.61 -3.79 19.90
N VAL A 26 -21.83 -4.30 19.70
CA VAL A 26 -22.08 -5.67 19.25
C VAL A 26 -21.71 -5.84 17.77
N ARG A 27 -21.92 -4.80 16.95
CA ARG A 27 -21.65 -4.80 15.51
C ARG A 27 -20.15 -4.89 15.18
N TYR A 28 -19.27 -4.37 16.04
CA TYR A 28 -17.82 -4.33 15.83
C TYR A 28 -17.07 -5.17 16.87
N ARG A 29 -17.46 -6.44 17.03
CA ARG A 29 -16.71 -7.44 17.78
C ARG A 29 -16.17 -8.49 16.83
N GLU A 30 -14.93 -8.91 17.10
CA GLU A 30 -14.40 -10.11 16.46
C GLU A 30 -15.24 -11.33 16.85
N ARG A 31 -15.26 -12.31 15.95
CA ARG A 31 -16.05 -13.52 16.08
C ARG A 31 -15.14 -14.69 15.80
N LEU A 32 -15.05 -15.65 16.71
CA LEU A 32 -14.22 -16.83 16.52
C LEU A 32 -14.85 -18.08 17.13
N LYS A 33 -14.61 -19.24 16.53
CA LYS A 33 -15.05 -20.56 17.01
C LYS A 33 -13.95 -21.57 16.73
N LYS A 34 -13.68 -22.46 17.70
CA LYS A 34 -12.59 -23.48 17.63
C LYS A 34 -11.21 -22.88 17.32
N MET A 35 -11.02 -21.64 17.76
CA MET A 35 -9.78 -20.89 17.67
C MET A 35 -9.47 -20.30 19.05
N LEU A 36 -8.21 -20.07 19.35
CA LEU A 36 -7.77 -19.22 20.45
C LEU A 36 -7.05 -18.01 19.88
N ARG A 37 -7.22 -16.85 20.51
CA ARG A 37 -6.50 -15.63 20.18
C ARG A 37 -5.71 -15.15 21.39
N ASP A 38 -4.43 -14.91 21.20
CA ASP A 38 -3.54 -14.30 22.19
C ASP A 38 -2.75 -13.18 21.52
N GLY A 39 -3.14 -11.93 21.80
CA GLY A 39 -2.68 -10.77 21.03
C GLY A 39 -3.01 -10.93 19.54
N ASP A 40 -1.97 -10.98 18.72
CA ASP A 40 -2.08 -11.14 17.26
C ASP A 40 -1.90 -12.59 16.81
N ILE A 41 -1.69 -13.53 17.73
CA ILE A 41 -1.55 -14.95 17.41
C ILE A 41 -2.92 -15.63 17.43
N LEU A 42 -3.25 -16.33 16.34
CA LEU A 42 -4.41 -17.20 16.23
C LEU A 42 -3.96 -18.67 16.20
N ARG A 43 -4.61 -19.50 17.01
CA ARG A 43 -4.32 -20.94 17.13
C ARG A 43 -5.56 -21.76 16.92
N TYR A 44 -5.43 -22.88 16.23
CA TYR A 44 -6.49 -23.87 16.16
C TYR A 44 -6.73 -24.52 17.53
N HIS A 45 -7.99 -24.63 17.91
CA HIS A 45 -8.44 -25.23 19.17
C HIS A 45 -9.76 -26.00 18.97
N GLY A 46 -9.82 -26.76 17.88
CA GLY A 46 -10.87 -27.73 17.60
C GLY A 46 -10.39 -29.18 17.76
N ASN A 47 -11.32 -30.11 17.60
CA ASN A 47 -11.00 -31.53 17.48
C ASN A 47 -10.81 -31.92 16.02
N SER A 48 -10.17 -33.06 15.77
CA SER A 48 -10.05 -33.63 14.41
C SER A 48 -11.41 -33.57 13.69
N ASP A 49 -11.40 -33.03 12.47
CA ASP A 49 -12.55 -32.81 11.58
C ASP A 49 -13.41 -31.55 11.81
N GLU A 50 -13.19 -30.76 12.86
CA GLU A 50 -13.89 -29.48 13.05
C GLU A 50 -13.17 -28.30 12.41
N VAL A 51 -13.89 -27.44 11.70
CA VAL A 51 -13.33 -26.18 11.19
C VAL A 51 -13.36 -25.11 12.30
N GLY A 52 -12.21 -24.45 12.49
CA GLY A 52 -12.08 -23.20 13.21
C GLY A 52 -12.09 -22.01 12.27
N CYS A 53 -12.73 -20.92 12.70
CA CYS A 53 -12.83 -19.71 11.90
C CYS A 53 -12.83 -18.49 12.80
N PHE A 54 -12.06 -17.48 12.40
CA PHE A 54 -11.96 -16.16 12.98
C PHE A 54 -12.41 -15.12 11.94
N VAL A 55 -13.17 -14.13 12.39
CA VAL A 55 -13.60 -12.97 11.61
C VAL A 55 -13.28 -11.72 12.42
N ALA A 56 -12.57 -10.79 11.81
CA ALA A 56 -12.14 -9.54 12.44
C ALA A 56 -13.32 -8.64 12.81
N ALA A 57 -13.08 -7.69 13.71
CA ALA A 57 -14.12 -6.80 14.23
C ALA A 57 -14.59 -5.74 13.23
N ARG A 58 -13.78 -5.40 12.22
CA ARG A 58 -14.06 -4.33 11.26
C ARG A 58 -13.86 -4.83 9.83
N PRO A 59 -14.65 -4.33 8.87
CA PRO A 59 -14.42 -4.63 7.47
C PRO A 59 -13.16 -3.94 6.97
N LEU A 60 -12.62 -4.42 5.86
CA LEU A 60 -11.68 -3.63 5.09
C LEU A 60 -12.37 -2.37 4.55
N SER A 61 -11.59 -1.32 4.34
CA SER A 61 -12.07 -0.02 3.87
C SER A 61 -11.00 0.64 3.00
N LYS A 62 -11.32 1.75 2.34
CA LYS A 62 -10.33 2.51 1.56
C LYS A 62 -9.06 2.91 2.33
N ARG A 63 -9.15 3.05 3.67
CA ARG A 63 -8.01 3.43 4.52
C ARG A 63 -7.22 2.24 5.06
N ASN A 64 -7.87 1.11 5.28
CA ASN A 64 -7.26 -0.13 5.73
C ASN A 64 -7.79 -1.23 4.80
N ARG A 65 -7.09 -1.43 3.69
CA ARG A 65 -7.54 -2.23 2.54
C ARG A 65 -6.79 -3.54 2.40
N TYR A 66 -5.87 -3.84 3.31
CA TYR A 66 -4.99 -4.98 3.24
C TYR A 66 -4.68 -5.49 4.64
N TYR A 67 -4.46 -6.79 4.75
CA TYR A 67 -3.98 -7.41 5.97
C TYR A 67 -3.14 -8.64 5.60
N GLU A 68 -2.27 -9.05 6.51
CA GLU A 68 -1.39 -10.21 6.31
C GLU A 68 -1.55 -11.25 7.42
N VAL A 69 -1.25 -12.49 7.05
CA VAL A 69 -1.25 -13.64 7.94
C VAL A 69 0.04 -14.42 7.71
N THR A 70 0.92 -14.46 8.71
CA THR A 70 2.15 -15.27 8.67
C THR A 70 1.89 -16.63 9.31
N ILE A 71 2.23 -17.70 8.59
CA ILE A 71 2.08 -19.07 9.09
C ILE A 71 3.20 -19.38 10.08
N ILE A 72 2.86 -19.47 11.37
CA ILE A 72 3.79 -19.85 12.42
C ILE A 72 3.99 -21.37 12.42
N ASP A 73 2.89 -22.12 12.26
CA ASP A 73 2.89 -23.58 12.16
C ASP A 73 1.75 -24.04 11.25
N THR A 74 2.05 -24.97 10.33
CA THR A 74 1.06 -25.57 9.43
C THR A 74 0.20 -26.63 10.11
N GLY A 75 0.57 -27.06 11.32
CA GLY A 75 -0.07 -28.19 11.97
C GLY A 75 0.00 -29.47 11.14
N VAL A 76 -0.98 -30.36 11.32
CA VAL A 76 -0.99 -31.69 10.69
C VAL A 76 -1.31 -31.63 9.19
N ARG A 77 -2.19 -30.73 8.75
CA ARG A 77 -2.71 -30.69 7.37
C ARG A 77 -2.43 -29.39 6.61
N GLY A 78 -2.08 -28.30 7.30
CA GLY A 78 -1.85 -27.00 6.66
C GLY A 78 -3.11 -26.33 6.10
N MET A 79 -4.29 -26.73 6.55
CA MET A 79 -5.59 -26.26 6.07
C MET A 79 -5.95 -24.89 6.63
N ILE A 80 -5.08 -23.93 6.35
CA ILE A 80 -5.18 -22.54 6.74
C ILE A 80 -5.74 -21.76 5.55
N ALA A 81 -6.85 -21.06 5.76
CA ALA A 81 -7.49 -20.22 4.76
C ALA A 81 -7.44 -18.75 5.18
N VAL A 82 -7.08 -17.86 4.26
CA VAL A 82 -7.01 -16.41 4.48
C VAL A 82 -7.88 -15.73 3.44
N GLY A 83 -8.77 -14.84 3.89
CA GLY A 83 -9.69 -14.20 2.96
C GLY A 83 -10.66 -13.21 3.57
N LEU A 84 -11.77 -13.02 2.86
CA LEU A 84 -12.77 -12.02 3.14
C LEU A 84 -14.16 -12.65 3.19
N VAL A 85 -14.92 -12.28 4.23
CA VAL A 85 -16.25 -12.85 4.49
C VAL A 85 -17.26 -11.76 4.88
N PRO A 86 -18.57 -11.99 4.70
CA PRO A 86 -19.59 -11.08 5.20
C PRO A 86 -19.64 -11.06 6.73
N GLN A 87 -20.18 -9.99 7.30
CA GLN A 87 -20.26 -9.76 8.75
C GLN A 87 -20.78 -10.97 9.55
N ASN A 88 -21.78 -11.68 9.02
CA ASN A 88 -22.48 -12.79 9.68
C ASN A 88 -22.06 -14.17 9.16
N TYR A 89 -20.82 -14.31 8.67
CA TYR A 89 -20.30 -15.60 8.21
C TYR A 89 -20.40 -16.70 9.27
N LYS A 90 -20.64 -17.94 8.84
CA LYS A 90 -20.68 -19.10 9.76
C LYS A 90 -19.26 -19.48 10.17
N LEU A 91 -19.04 -19.69 11.46
CA LEU A 91 -17.70 -19.91 12.01
C LEU A 91 -17.26 -21.38 12.04
N ASP A 92 -18.02 -22.27 11.40
CA ASP A 92 -17.74 -23.70 11.24
C ASP A 92 -17.48 -24.07 9.77
N HIS A 93 -17.18 -23.08 8.94
CA HIS A 93 -16.80 -23.23 7.54
C HIS A 93 -15.54 -22.40 7.27
N GLN A 94 -14.70 -22.88 6.36
CA GLN A 94 -13.52 -22.13 5.94
C GLN A 94 -13.97 -20.90 5.15
N PRO A 95 -13.29 -19.74 5.30
CA PRO A 95 -13.44 -18.62 4.38
C PRO A 95 -13.40 -19.09 2.92
N GLY A 96 -14.24 -18.51 2.07
CA GLY A 96 -14.36 -18.89 0.66
C GLY A 96 -15.34 -20.04 0.37
N TRP A 97 -15.78 -20.84 1.36
CA TRP A 97 -16.68 -21.97 1.09
C TRP A 97 -18.16 -21.60 0.93
N LEU A 98 -18.60 -20.52 1.58
CA LEU A 98 -20.00 -20.06 1.56
C LEU A 98 -20.16 -18.78 0.71
N PRO A 99 -21.35 -18.52 0.11
CA PRO A 99 -21.58 -17.37 -0.76
C PRO A 99 -21.11 -16.03 -0.20
N GLN A 100 -20.73 -15.12 -1.10
CA GLN A 100 -20.22 -13.77 -0.78
C GLN A 100 -18.92 -13.77 0.04
N SER A 101 -18.18 -14.87 0.02
CA SER A 101 -16.82 -14.93 0.59
C SER A 101 -15.81 -15.36 -0.44
N VAL A 102 -14.56 -14.96 -0.21
CA VAL A 102 -13.42 -15.31 -1.05
C VAL A 102 -12.22 -15.58 -0.17
N ALA A 103 -11.45 -16.63 -0.46
CA ALA A 103 -10.25 -16.95 0.29
C ALA A 103 -9.24 -17.75 -0.52
N PHE A 104 -7.98 -17.58 -0.15
CA PHE A 104 -6.87 -18.39 -0.61
C PHE A 104 -6.52 -19.43 0.46
N HIS A 105 -6.39 -20.70 0.04
CA HIS A 105 -6.14 -21.84 0.94
C HIS A 105 -4.68 -22.31 0.80
N ALA A 106 -3.99 -22.38 1.94
CA ALA A 106 -2.55 -22.63 2.00
C ALA A 106 -2.15 -24.05 1.59
N ASP A 107 -2.98 -25.05 1.90
CA ASP A 107 -2.70 -26.48 1.70
C ASP A 107 -2.70 -26.89 0.23
N ASP A 108 -3.50 -26.23 -0.61
CA ASP A 108 -3.63 -26.57 -2.03
C ASP A 108 -3.34 -25.42 -3.00
N GLY A 109 -3.19 -24.19 -2.49
CA GLY A 109 -2.89 -23.01 -3.30
C GLY A 109 -4.08 -22.57 -4.16
N LYS A 110 -5.30 -22.95 -3.79
CA LYS A 110 -6.50 -22.61 -4.57
C LYS A 110 -7.25 -21.42 -3.99
N LEU A 111 -7.99 -20.79 -4.88
CA LEU A 111 -8.96 -19.76 -4.56
C LEU A 111 -10.36 -20.39 -4.42
N TYR A 112 -11.03 -20.06 -3.33
CA TYR A 112 -12.41 -20.45 -3.04
C TYR A 112 -13.27 -19.19 -2.99
N ASN A 113 -14.31 -19.10 -3.82
CA ASN A 113 -15.10 -17.88 -4.03
C ASN A 113 -16.61 -18.11 -3.88
N GLY A 114 -16.99 -18.72 -2.76
CA GLY A 114 -18.39 -18.95 -2.37
C GLY A 114 -18.90 -20.37 -2.59
N ASN A 115 -17.98 -21.32 -2.76
CA ASN A 115 -18.28 -22.75 -2.93
C ASN A 115 -17.10 -23.60 -2.42
N THR A 116 -17.31 -24.91 -2.27
CA THR A 116 -16.30 -25.85 -1.73
C THR A 116 -15.36 -26.42 -2.79
N VAL A 117 -15.40 -25.92 -4.03
CA VAL A 117 -14.56 -26.37 -5.15
C VAL A 117 -13.57 -25.27 -5.51
N GLY A 118 -12.35 -25.39 -4.99
CA GLY A 118 -11.30 -24.42 -5.25
C GLY A 118 -10.84 -24.42 -6.72
N GLN A 119 -10.44 -23.24 -7.20
CA GLN A 119 -9.83 -23.04 -8.52
C GLN A 119 -8.33 -22.85 -8.38
N GLN A 120 -7.54 -23.40 -9.30
CA GLN A 120 -6.08 -23.20 -9.28
C GLN A 120 -5.76 -21.71 -9.38
N PHE A 121 -4.97 -21.20 -8.44
CA PHE A 121 -4.74 -19.77 -8.32
C PHE A 121 -3.27 -19.43 -8.00
N GLY A 122 -2.71 -20.07 -6.97
CA GLY A 122 -1.36 -19.79 -6.49
C GLY A 122 -0.59 -21.04 -6.07
N PRO A 123 0.66 -20.86 -5.61
CA PRO A 123 1.43 -21.92 -4.99
C PRO A 123 0.93 -22.21 -3.57
N LYS A 124 1.08 -23.46 -3.10
CA LYS A 124 0.86 -23.80 -1.69
C LYS A 124 1.74 -22.96 -0.76
N CYS A 125 1.33 -22.82 0.49
CA CYS A 125 2.07 -22.11 1.52
C CYS A 125 2.54 -23.07 2.63
N CYS A 126 3.69 -22.74 3.22
CA CYS A 126 4.34 -23.51 4.27
C CYS A 126 4.61 -22.62 5.49
N ARG A 127 5.12 -23.21 6.57
CA ARG A 127 5.60 -22.47 7.74
C ARG A 127 6.59 -21.37 7.32
N GLY A 128 6.36 -20.16 7.83
CA GLY A 128 7.14 -18.95 7.53
C GLY A 128 6.59 -18.13 6.36
N ASP A 129 5.75 -18.71 5.49
CA ASP A 129 5.11 -17.95 4.42
C ASP A 129 4.09 -16.95 4.99
N ARG A 130 3.96 -15.80 4.32
CA ARG A 130 3.02 -14.73 4.61
C ARG A 130 2.00 -14.61 3.50
N ILE A 131 0.72 -14.75 3.85
CA ILE A 131 -0.39 -14.60 2.92
C ILE A 131 -1.04 -13.25 3.16
N GLY A 132 -1.09 -12.41 2.14
CA GLY A 132 -1.82 -11.15 2.18
C GLY A 132 -3.14 -11.21 1.43
N CYS A 133 -4.09 -10.38 1.85
CA CYS A 133 -5.39 -10.24 1.21
C CYS A 133 -5.83 -8.78 1.26
N GLY A 134 -6.23 -8.22 0.12
CA GLY A 134 -6.66 -6.83 0.06
C GLY A 134 -7.61 -6.48 -1.06
N LEU A 135 -8.05 -5.22 -1.05
CA LEU A 135 -8.97 -4.63 -2.01
C LEU A 135 -8.23 -3.72 -2.99
N SER A 136 -8.43 -3.91 -4.30
CA SER A 136 -7.95 -2.95 -5.30
C SER A 136 -8.85 -1.71 -5.34
N LEU A 137 -8.27 -0.57 -5.70
CA LEU A 137 -8.98 0.70 -5.85
C LEU A 137 -9.56 0.90 -7.26
N ASP A 138 -9.14 0.08 -8.24
CA ASP A 138 -9.42 0.26 -9.65
C ASP A 138 -10.71 -0.47 -10.09
N SER A 139 -11.83 -0.19 -9.42
CA SER A 139 -13.13 -0.75 -9.82
C SER A 139 -13.83 0.18 -10.82
N GLU A 140 -13.72 -0.09 -12.12
CA GLU A 140 -14.39 0.70 -13.17
C GLU A 140 -15.93 0.57 -13.14
N ASP A 141 -16.46 -0.57 -12.68
CA ASP A 141 -17.89 -0.92 -12.77
C ASP A 141 -18.61 -1.12 -11.42
N GLY A 142 -18.01 -0.67 -10.31
CA GLY A 142 -18.55 -0.89 -8.96
C GLY A 142 -18.47 -2.34 -8.47
N GLN A 143 -17.71 -3.19 -9.18
CA GLN A 143 -17.33 -4.53 -8.74
C GLN A 143 -16.10 -4.46 -7.82
N LEU A 144 -16.08 -5.25 -6.76
CA LEU A 144 -14.96 -5.25 -5.82
C LEU A 144 -13.88 -6.22 -6.29
N THR A 145 -12.67 -5.72 -6.56
CA THR A 145 -11.54 -6.60 -6.90
C THR A 145 -10.75 -6.92 -5.64
N VAL A 146 -10.67 -8.22 -5.30
CA VAL A 146 -9.86 -8.73 -4.19
C VAL A 146 -8.60 -9.36 -4.76
N PHE A 147 -7.45 -8.99 -4.24
CA PHE A 147 -6.17 -9.59 -4.59
C PHE A 147 -5.56 -10.34 -3.41
N PHE A 148 -4.69 -11.30 -3.71
CA PHE A 148 -3.94 -12.06 -2.73
C PHE A 148 -2.46 -12.04 -3.03
N THR A 149 -1.66 -12.16 -1.99
CA THR A 149 -0.21 -12.03 -2.05
C THR A 149 0.43 -13.17 -1.28
N LYS A 150 1.63 -13.56 -1.71
CA LYS A 150 2.48 -14.48 -0.97
C LYS A 150 3.84 -13.83 -0.81
N ASN A 151 4.28 -13.67 0.44
CA ASN A 151 5.57 -13.08 0.80
C ASN A 151 5.79 -11.71 0.14
N GLY A 152 4.76 -10.85 0.17
CA GLY A 152 4.82 -9.51 -0.41
C GLY A 152 4.63 -9.44 -1.93
N LYS A 153 4.48 -10.57 -2.63
CA LYS A 153 4.26 -10.59 -4.09
C LYS A 153 2.82 -10.97 -4.44
N GLU A 154 2.19 -10.24 -5.34
CA GLU A 154 0.84 -10.56 -5.82
C GLU A 154 0.83 -11.93 -6.53
N ILE A 155 -0.12 -12.78 -6.14
CA ILE A 155 -0.39 -14.09 -6.77
C ILE A 155 -1.43 -13.91 -7.87
N GLY A 156 -2.43 -13.07 -7.62
CA GLY A 156 -3.50 -12.73 -8.55
C GLY A 156 -4.65 -12.01 -7.86
N SER A 157 -5.70 -11.74 -8.64
CA SER A 157 -6.91 -11.05 -8.20
C SER A 157 -8.18 -11.69 -8.75
N VAL A 158 -9.32 -11.37 -8.13
CA VAL A 158 -10.64 -11.86 -8.48
C VAL A 158 -11.71 -10.81 -8.19
N GLU A 159 -12.68 -10.70 -9.08
CA GLU A 159 -13.86 -9.86 -8.88
C GLU A 159 -14.87 -10.56 -7.96
N VAL A 160 -15.40 -9.80 -7.00
CA VAL A 160 -16.39 -10.27 -6.04
C VAL A 160 -17.59 -9.32 -6.03
N PRO A 161 -18.83 -9.82 -6.06
CA PRO A 161 -20.01 -8.98 -6.02
C PRO A 161 -20.21 -8.36 -4.63
N GLY A 162 -20.35 -7.03 -4.57
CA GLY A 162 -20.75 -6.32 -3.35
C GLY A 162 -19.94 -5.04 -3.09
N PRO A 163 -20.40 -4.18 -2.17
CA PRO A 163 -19.69 -2.94 -1.84
C PRO A 163 -18.41 -3.21 -0.99
N PRO A 164 -17.35 -2.39 -1.11
CA PRO A 164 -16.07 -2.58 -0.42
C PRO A 164 -16.18 -2.71 1.10
N ASP A 165 -17.08 -1.94 1.72
CA ASP A 165 -17.24 -1.88 3.18
C ASP A 165 -18.07 -3.04 3.77
N ALA A 166 -18.32 -4.10 3.00
CA ALA A 166 -19.12 -5.25 3.42
C ALA A 166 -18.32 -6.48 3.84
N LEU A 167 -17.00 -6.51 3.56
CA LEU A 167 -16.17 -7.70 3.73
C LEU A 167 -15.14 -7.55 4.86
N TYR A 168 -15.06 -8.59 5.68
CA TYR A 168 -14.28 -8.65 6.90
C TYR A 168 -13.10 -9.61 6.72
N PRO A 169 -11.89 -9.24 7.16
CA PRO A 169 -10.75 -10.15 7.26
C PRO A 169 -11.14 -11.41 8.04
N ALA A 170 -10.79 -12.56 7.49
CA ALA A 170 -11.07 -13.85 8.09
C ALA A 170 -9.94 -14.85 7.89
N VAL A 171 -9.73 -15.66 8.93
CA VAL A 171 -8.78 -16.76 8.93
C VAL A 171 -9.52 -18.01 9.36
N GLY A 172 -9.32 -19.11 8.64
CA GLY A 172 -9.82 -20.42 9.04
C GLY A 172 -8.73 -21.48 9.13
N MET A 173 -8.98 -22.49 9.96
CA MET A 173 -8.04 -23.55 10.32
C MET A 173 -8.81 -24.86 10.49
N HIS A 174 -8.19 -26.00 10.19
CA HIS A 174 -8.85 -27.31 10.21
C HIS A 174 -7.93 -28.46 10.65
N SER A 175 -6.79 -28.18 11.27
CA SER A 175 -5.98 -29.24 11.86
C SER A 175 -5.20 -28.82 13.10
N LEU A 176 -4.93 -29.82 13.95
CA LEU A 176 -4.17 -29.65 15.18
C LEU A 176 -2.79 -29.05 14.88
N GLY A 177 -2.38 -28.08 15.70
CA GLY A 177 -1.09 -27.41 15.60
C GLY A 177 -1.06 -26.22 14.66
N GLU A 178 -2.12 -25.93 13.91
CA GLU A 178 -2.16 -24.73 13.06
C GLU A 178 -2.11 -23.45 13.90
N GLU A 179 -1.17 -22.58 13.57
CA GLU A 179 -0.91 -21.31 14.28
C GLU A 179 -0.45 -20.24 13.29
N VAL A 180 -0.98 -19.03 13.42
CA VAL A 180 -0.63 -17.88 12.56
C VAL A 180 -0.48 -16.60 13.37
N LEU A 181 0.34 -15.68 12.85
CA LEU A 181 0.39 -14.28 13.27
C LEU A 181 -0.49 -13.45 12.33
N LEU A 182 -1.45 -12.72 12.88
CA LEU A 182 -2.39 -11.87 12.15
C LEU A 182 -1.96 -10.40 12.26
N ASP A 183 -1.68 -9.76 11.13
CA ASP A 183 -1.47 -8.32 11.06
C ASP A 183 -2.62 -7.64 10.31
N LEU A 184 -3.55 -7.05 11.08
CA LEU A 184 -4.68 -6.29 10.55
C LEU A 184 -4.32 -4.86 10.10
N ASN A 185 -3.09 -4.42 10.33
CA ASN A 185 -2.61 -3.09 9.95
C ASN A 185 -1.50 -3.17 8.89
N ALA A 186 -1.27 -4.35 8.28
CA ALA A 186 -0.29 -4.51 7.23
C ALA A 186 -0.59 -3.56 6.06
N GLU A 187 0.46 -3.02 5.46
CA GLU A 187 0.35 -2.09 4.35
C GLU A 187 0.69 -2.81 3.03
N TRP A 188 -0.16 -2.67 2.01
CA TRP A 188 0.09 -3.20 0.67
C TRP A 188 0.34 -2.10 -0.34
N GLY A 189 1.42 -2.28 -1.10
CA GLY A 189 1.90 -1.29 -2.06
C GLY A 189 2.84 -0.25 -1.44
N MET A 190 3.42 -0.55 -0.28
CA MET A 190 4.61 0.15 0.24
C MET A 190 5.88 -0.69 0.06
N ASP A 191 5.77 -2.03 0.01
CA ASP A 191 6.93 -2.95 0.10
C ASP A 191 7.19 -3.81 -1.15
N GLU A 192 7.04 -3.26 -2.36
CA GLU A 192 7.94 -3.66 -3.46
C GLU A 192 9.11 -2.66 -3.61
N ASP A 193 9.34 -1.83 -2.57
CA ASP A 193 10.56 -1.02 -2.39
C ASP A 193 11.38 -1.44 -1.17
N ASP A 194 10.77 -1.80 -0.03
CA ASP A 194 11.51 -1.86 1.23
C ASP A 194 11.91 -3.29 1.68
N GLY A 195 12.30 -4.13 0.71
CA GLY A 195 12.65 -5.55 0.92
C GLY A 195 14.14 -5.87 1.06
N GLN A 196 15.01 -4.87 1.13
CA GLN A 196 16.44 -5.08 1.38
C GLN A 196 16.85 -4.37 2.68
N MET A 197 17.13 -5.17 3.71
CA MET A 197 18.01 -4.75 4.81
C MET A 197 19.39 -4.46 4.20
N ILE A 198 19.56 -3.26 3.66
CA ILE A 198 20.82 -2.74 3.16
C ILE A 198 21.07 -1.44 3.88
N VAL A 199 22.31 -1.27 4.31
CA VAL A 199 22.85 -0.02 4.84
C VAL A 199 22.45 1.11 3.88
N ASP A 200 21.60 2.03 4.37
CA ASP A 200 20.97 3.13 3.64
C ASP A 200 21.88 3.71 2.55
N SER A 201 21.71 3.21 1.32
CA SER A 201 22.55 3.60 0.20
C SER A 201 21.82 4.55 -0.73
N HIS A 202 20.56 4.94 -0.50
CA HIS A 202 19.75 5.85 -1.36
C HIS A 202 19.84 5.61 -2.90
N GLU A 203 20.44 4.50 -3.34
CA GLU A 203 20.66 4.16 -4.75
C GLU A 203 19.34 3.80 -5.46
N GLU A 204 18.33 3.37 -4.68
CA GLU A 204 17.05 2.88 -5.15
C GLU A 204 16.00 3.98 -5.40
N ASP A 205 16.26 5.21 -4.95
CA ASP A 205 15.39 6.38 -5.18
C ASP A 205 15.35 6.80 -6.67
N TRP A 206 16.32 6.35 -7.48
CA TRP A 206 16.51 6.77 -8.87
C TRP A 206 16.18 5.63 -9.86
N CYS A 207 15.17 5.82 -10.71
CA CYS A 207 14.72 4.78 -11.66
C CYS A 207 15.39 4.85 -13.03
N ARG A 208 15.87 6.03 -13.43
CA ARG A 208 16.49 6.25 -14.73
C ARG A 208 17.74 7.08 -14.55
N LEU A 209 18.87 6.39 -14.67
CA LEU A 209 20.21 6.97 -14.68
C LEU A 209 20.75 6.96 -16.10
N HIS A 210 21.39 8.04 -16.48
CA HIS A 210 22.12 8.19 -17.73
C HIS A 210 23.36 9.01 -17.44
N ASP A 211 24.56 8.44 -17.63
CA ASP A 211 25.83 9.11 -17.34
C ASP A 211 25.94 9.71 -15.92
N VAL A 212 25.18 9.16 -14.97
CA VAL A 212 25.21 9.47 -13.54
C VAL A 212 25.33 8.15 -12.78
N LYS A 213 26.23 8.11 -11.82
CA LYS A 213 26.41 7.02 -10.87
C LYS A 213 25.85 7.45 -9.52
N VAL A 214 25.18 6.54 -8.82
CA VAL A 214 24.69 6.76 -7.47
C VAL A 214 25.57 5.98 -6.50
N THR A 215 25.91 6.57 -5.36
CA THR A 215 26.65 5.90 -4.28
C THR A 215 26.22 6.51 -2.95
N GLY A 216 25.38 5.82 -2.19
CA GLY A 216 24.74 6.50 -1.07
C GLY A 216 23.76 7.56 -1.57
N THR A 217 23.66 8.67 -0.85
CA THR A 217 22.95 9.88 -1.28
C THR A 217 23.63 10.64 -2.42
N LEU A 218 24.83 10.24 -2.84
CA LEU A 218 25.64 11.00 -3.79
C LEU A 218 25.27 10.66 -5.24
N LEU A 219 24.94 11.69 -6.02
CA LEU A 219 24.85 11.63 -7.47
C LEU A 219 26.14 12.16 -8.10
N GLU A 220 26.88 11.28 -8.77
CA GLU A 220 28.13 11.61 -9.45
C GLU A 220 27.95 11.57 -10.97
N TYR A 221 28.25 12.66 -11.67
CA TYR A 221 28.30 12.65 -13.13
C TYR A 221 29.52 11.86 -13.62
N VAL A 222 29.29 10.80 -14.41
CA VAL A 222 30.33 9.91 -14.96
C VAL A 222 30.40 9.96 -16.49
N GLY A 223 29.71 10.93 -17.11
CA GLY A 223 29.70 11.14 -18.54
C GLY A 223 30.95 11.82 -19.10
N LYS A 224 30.97 12.01 -20.42
CA LYS A 224 32.13 12.55 -21.14
C LYS A 224 32.30 14.07 -21.02
N GLY A 225 31.21 14.80 -20.81
CA GLY A 225 31.21 16.27 -20.67
C GLY A 225 31.73 17.07 -21.86
N LYS A 226 31.74 16.51 -23.09
CA LYS A 226 32.40 17.14 -24.26
C LYS A 226 31.50 18.08 -25.04
N SER A 227 30.19 17.86 -24.99
CA SER A 227 29.18 18.59 -25.76
C SER A 227 27.93 18.85 -24.92
N ILE A 228 27.08 19.77 -25.39
CA ILE A 228 25.78 20.08 -24.76
C ILE A 228 24.80 18.89 -24.75
N MET A 229 25.11 17.81 -25.48
CA MET A 229 24.33 16.58 -25.51
C MET A 229 24.83 15.54 -24.50
N ASP A 230 26.03 15.72 -23.92
CA ASP A 230 26.60 14.82 -22.92
C ASP A 230 26.04 15.14 -21.53
N VAL A 231 24.72 15.03 -21.39
CA VAL A 231 24.01 15.35 -20.15
C VAL A 231 23.83 14.11 -19.29
N GLY A 232 24.15 14.26 -18.00
CA GLY A 232 23.77 13.30 -16.98
C GLY A 232 22.33 13.49 -16.56
N LEU A 233 21.54 12.43 -16.51
CA LEU A 233 20.18 12.45 -15.96
C LEU A 233 20.07 11.43 -14.83
N ALA A 234 19.57 11.90 -13.69
CA ALA A 234 18.99 11.06 -12.67
C ALA A 234 17.52 11.45 -12.50
N GLN A 235 16.62 10.49 -12.71
CA GLN A 235 15.19 10.68 -12.51
C GLN A 235 14.66 9.76 -11.42
N ALA A 236 14.02 10.35 -10.42
CA ALA A 236 13.45 9.64 -9.28
C ALA A 236 12.41 8.61 -9.72
N ARG A 237 12.31 7.51 -8.97
CA ARG A 237 11.42 6.39 -9.26
C ARG A 237 9.96 6.71 -9.01
N ARG A 238 9.69 7.50 -7.99
CA ARG A 238 8.34 7.87 -7.56
C ARG A 238 8.08 9.33 -7.90
N PRO A 239 6.91 9.66 -8.50
CA PRO A 239 6.53 11.05 -8.68
C PRO A 239 6.22 11.70 -7.32
N LEU A 240 6.40 13.02 -7.25
CA LEU A 240 5.90 13.78 -6.11
C LEU A 240 4.38 13.64 -6.00
N ASN A 241 3.88 13.54 -4.77
CA ASN A 241 2.47 13.38 -4.44
C ASN A 241 2.12 14.17 -3.17
N THR A 242 0.86 14.14 -2.74
CA THR A 242 0.38 14.92 -1.59
C THR A 242 1.09 14.60 -0.26
N ARG A 243 1.74 13.42 -0.14
CA ARG A 243 2.56 13.06 1.04
C ARG A 243 4.01 13.47 0.85
N PHE A 244 4.59 13.20 -0.31
CA PHE A 244 5.98 13.49 -0.65
C PHE A 244 6.01 14.53 -1.78
N HIS A 245 5.90 15.80 -1.40
CA HIS A 245 5.66 16.91 -2.31
C HIS A 245 6.85 17.86 -2.45
N TYR A 246 8.00 17.53 -1.84
CA TYR A 246 9.20 18.36 -1.83
C TYR A 246 10.44 17.47 -1.73
N TYR A 247 11.52 17.88 -2.39
CA TYR A 247 12.85 17.26 -2.27
C TYR A 247 13.94 18.31 -2.49
N GLU A 248 15.13 18.03 -1.99
CA GLU A 248 16.30 18.92 -2.07
C GLU A 248 17.55 18.17 -2.50
N LEU A 249 18.52 18.90 -3.04
CA LEU A 249 19.88 18.43 -3.32
C LEU A 249 20.89 19.42 -2.77
N GLU A 250 21.99 18.92 -2.25
CA GLU A 250 23.18 19.70 -1.90
C GLU A 250 24.20 19.57 -3.03
N ILE A 251 24.79 20.68 -3.45
CA ILE A 251 25.90 20.67 -4.42
C ILE A 251 27.17 20.36 -3.64
N THR A 252 27.61 19.11 -3.64
CA THR A 252 28.84 18.69 -2.94
C THR A 252 30.11 18.97 -3.74
N ASP A 253 30.01 19.02 -5.07
CA ASP A 253 31.05 19.45 -6.00
C ASP A 253 30.38 20.08 -7.23
N ALA A 254 30.75 21.31 -7.56
CA ALA A 254 30.16 22.03 -8.69
C ALA A 254 30.74 21.59 -10.06
N GLY A 255 31.86 20.87 -10.06
CA GLY A 255 32.65 20.59 -11.26
C GLY A 255 33.15 21.87 -11.95
N GLU A 256 33.59 21.75 -13.20
CA GLU A 256 34.19 22.89 -13.91
C GLU A 256 33.20 24.02 -14.26
N LYS A 257 31.93 23.68 -14.49
CA LYS A 257 30.92 24.61 -15.05
C LYS A 257 29.67 24.78 -14.20
N CYS A 258 29.44 23.94 -13.18
CA CYS A 258 28.24 23.96 -12.36
C CYS A 258 26.92 23.79 -13.12
N TYR A 259 26.93 23.05 -14.24
CA TYR A 259 25.73 22.71 -15.01
C TYR A 259 24.88 21.65 -14.30
N ILE A 260 24.35 22.01 -13.15
CA ILE A 260 23.50 21.19 -12.29
C ILE A 260 22.09 21.79 -12.32
N ALA A 261 21.10 20.93 -12.57
CA ALA A 261 19.70 21.36 -12.66
C ALA A 261 18.81 20.47 -11.80
N LEU A 262 17.89 21.10 -11.06
CA LEU A 262 16.91 20.46 -10.19
C LEU A 262 15.50 20.75 -10.69
N GLY A 263 14.65 19.73 -10.84
CA GLY A 263 13.27 19.98 -11.24
C GLY A 263 12.42 18.75 -11.51
N LEU A 264 11.24 18.99 -12.07
CA LEU A 264 10.23 17.97 -12.34
C LEU A 264 10.16 17.67 -13.83
N ALA A 265 9.98 16.39 -14.16
CA ALA A 265 9.83 15.94 -15.54
C ALA A 265 8.88 14.74 -15.63
N ARG A 266 8.20 14.59 -16.76
CA ARG A 266 7.40 13.40 -17.08
C ARG A 266 8.24 12.12 -17.08
N ARG A 267 7.59 10.98 -16.82
CA ARG A 267 8.23 9.66 -16.71
C ARG A 267 9.09 9.28 -17.92
N ASP A 268 8.71 9.74 -19.11
CA ASP A 268 9.33 9.44 -20.40
C ASP A 268 10.34 10.53 -20.85
N TYR A 269 10.82 11.38 -19.93
CA TYR A 269 11.72 12.49 -20.27
C TYR A 269 12.98 12.04 -21.05
N PRO A 270 13.45 12.83 -22.04
CA PRO A 270 14.67 12.51 -22.79
C PRO A 270 15.90 12.44 -21.88
N LYS A 271 16.63 11.33 -21.93
CA LYS A 271 17.77 11.06 -21.05
C LYS A 271 19.03 11.89 -21.31
N ASN A 272 19.11 12.52 -22.48
CA ASN A 272 20.27 13.29 -22.97
C ASN A 272 20.02 14.80 -22.96
N ARG A 273 19.16 15.28 -22.05
CA ARG A 273 18.81 16.69 -21.91
C ARG A 273 18.63 17.05 -20.44
N HIS A 274 19.00 18.27 -20.08
CA HIS A 274 18.72 18.77 -18.74
C HIS A 274 17.20 18.89 -18.52
N PRO A 275 16.71 18.63 -17.30
CA PRO A 275 15.35 19.00 -16.90
C PRO A 275 15.05 20.46 -17.27
N GLY A 276 13.81 20.75 -17.68
CA GLY A 276 13.38 22.08 -18.13
C GLY A 276 13.58 22.37 -19.62
N TRP A 277 14.43 21.63 -20.34
CA TRP A 277 14.71 21.89 -21.76
C TRP A 277 13.71 21.28 -22.76
N SER A 278 12.89 20.32 -22.32
CA SER A 278 11.92 19.62 -23.18
C SER A 278 10.53 19.61 -22.56
N ARG A 279 9.49 19.65 -23.40
CA ARG A 279 8.08 19.74 -22.97
C ARG A 279 7.74 18.74 -21.85
N GLY A 280 6.88 19.16 -20.92
CA GLY A 280 6.51 18.36 -19.76
C GLY A 280 7.59 18.32 -18.68
N SER A 281 8.49 19.29 -18.64
CA SER A 281 9.46 19.46 -17.56
C SER A 281 9.64 20.93 -17.17
N ILE A 282 10.06 21.15 -15.94
CA ILE A 282 10.41 22.44 -15.36
C ILE A 282 11.61 22.26 -14.44
N ALA A 283 12.60 23.14 -14.51
CA ALA A 283 13.78 23.03 -13.66
C ALA A 283 14.50 24.33 -13.43
N TYR A 284 15.11 24.44 -12.26
CA TYR A 284 16.00 25.51 -11.85
C TYR A 284 17.45 25.08 -12.08
N HIS A 285 18.22 25.94 -12.74
CA HIS A 285 19.61 25.67 -13.16
C HIS A 285 20.59 26.47 -12.29
N ALA A 286 21.52 25.77 -11.66
CA ALA A 286 22.47 26.33 -10.69
C ALA A 286 23.46 27.31 -11.31
N ASP A 287 23.87 27.07 -12.56
CA ASP A 287 24.93 27.80 -13.24
C ASP A 287 24.53 29.22 -13.62
N ASP A 288 23.25 29.49 -13.91
CA ASP A 288 22.78 30.80 -14.35
C ASP A 288 21.61 31.36 -13.53
N GLY A 289 21.07 30.58 -12.59
CA GLY A 289 19.98 30.98 -11.72
C GLY A 289 18.64 31.11 -12.46
N LYS A 290 18.50 30.50 -13.63
CA LYS A 290 17.26 30.58 -14.42
C LYS A 290 16.35 29.38 -14.22
N LEU A 291 15.07 29.62 -14.49
CA LEU A 291 14.04 28.59 -14.54
C LEU A 291 13.74 28.28 -16.00
N PHE A 292 13.82 27.00 -16.36
CA PHE A 292 13.53 26.50 -17.70
C PHE A 292 12.22 25.70 -17.67
N GLN A 293 11.29 26.01 -18.59
CA GLN A 293 10.00 25.33 -18.68
C GLN A 293 9.75 24.79 -20.09
N GLY A 294 10.08 23.52 -20.29
CA GLY A 294 9.91 22.80 -21.54
C GLY A 294 10.60 23.38 -22.77
N SER A 295 11.64 24.20 -22.57
CA SER A 295 12.28 25.03 -23.60
C SER A 295 13.77 25.21 -23.29
N GLY A 296 14.61 25.36 -24.32
CA GLY A 296 16.04 25.66 -24.16
C GLY A 296 16.36 27.11 -23.79
N VAL A 297 15.33 27.94 -23.57
CA VAL A 297 15.44 29.32 -23.10
C VAL A 297 14.86 29.38 -21.70
N GLY A 298 15.65 29.88 -20.76
CA GLY A 298 15.27 30.04 -19.35
C GLY A 298 15.01 31.49 -18.99
N ASP A 299 14.15 31.71 -18.00
CA ASP A 299 13.80 33.02 -17.46
C ASP A 299 14.56 33.29 -16.14
N PRO A 300 14.96 34.55 -15.86
CA PRO A 300 15.53 34.91 -14.56
C PRO A 300 14.61 34.51 -13.42
N PHE A 301 15.12 33.75 -12.44
CA PHE A 301 14.31 33.22 -11.36
C PHE A 301 14.94 33.41 -9.97
N GLY A 302 16.20 32.99 -9.82
CA GLY A 302 16.90 32.99 -8.54
C GLY A 302 18.38 33.33 -8.66
N PRO A 303 19.14 33.26 -7.56
CA PRO A 303 20.59 33.40 -7.59
C PRO A 303 21.25 32.24 -8.34
N ARG A 304 22.57 32.31 -8.56
CA ARG A 304 23.36 31.12 -8.93
C ARG A 304 23.63 30.30 -7.67
N CYS A 305 23.81 28.99 -7.81
CA CYS A 305 24.19 28.10 -6.72
C CYS A 305 25.62 27.59 -6.91
N PHE A 306 26.31 27.30 -5.82
CA PHE A 306 27.71 26.86 -5.77
C PHE A 306 27.86 25.65 -4.84
N GLU A 307 29.09 25.14 -4.76
CA GLU A 307 29.45 24.08 -3.80
C GLU A 307 29.07 24.48 -2.37
N GLY A 308 28.36 23.58 -1.68
CA GLY A 308 27.77 23.76 -0.35
C GLY A 308 26.34 24.32 -0.34
N ASP A 309 25.81 24.80 -1.47
CA ASP A 309 24.42 25.29 -1.53
C ASP A 309 23.41 24.15 -1.65
N ILE A 310 22.23 24.36 -1.05
CA ILE A 310 21.09 23.45 -1.11
C ILE A 310 20.01 24.01 -2.04
N MET A 311 19.64 23.23 -3.06
CA MET A 311 18.56 23.54 -3.99
C MET A 311 17.34 22.67 -3.66
N GLY A 312 16.14 23.26 -3.67
CA GLY A 312 14.89 22.55 -3.37
C GLY A 312 13.83 22.67 -4.47
N CYS A 313 13.02 21.64 -4.66
CA CYS A 313 11.91 21.62 -5.60
C CYS A 313 10.69 20.89 -5.02
N GLY A 314 9.50 21.44 -5.21
CA GLY A 314 8.26 20.84 -4.71
C GLY A 314 7.01 21.26 -5.47
N ILE A 315 5.92 20.53 -5.23
CA ILE A 315 4.58 20.78 -5.76
C ILE A 315 3.67 21.21 -4.63
N MET A 316 3.01 22.36 -4.79
CA MET A 316 1.91 22.74 -3.91
C MET A 316 0.61 22.16 -4.44
N PHE A 317 0.04 21.20 -3.71
CA PHE A 317 -1.26 20.61 -4.04
C PHE A 317 -2.41 21.45 -3.44
N PRO A 318 -3.39 21.88 -4.25
CA PRO A 318 -4.61 22.52 -3.75
C PRO A 318 -5.37 21.64 -2.73
N ARG A 319 -6.15 22.25 -1.85
CA ARG A 319 -6.93 21.52 -0.82
C ARG A 319 -7.98 20.58 -1.41
N ASP A 320 -8.44 20.89 -2.61
CA ASP A 320 -9.42 20.15 -3.41
C ASP A 320 -8.75 19.29 -4.50
N TYR A 321 -7.43 19.09 -4.44
CA TYR A 321 -6.72 18.21 -5.36
C TYR A 321 -7.24 16.77 -5.24
N SER A 322 -8.00 16.33 -6.26
CA SER A 322 -8.35 14.94 -6.50
C SER A 322 -7.52 14.40 -7.65
N GLN A 323 -6.88 13.25 -7.44
CA GLN A 323 -6.03 12.60 -8.43
C GLN A 323 -6.79 12.22 -9.73
N ASP A 324 -8.13 12.19 -9.67
CA ASP A 324 -9.04 11.85 -10.77
C ASP A 324 -9.42 13.05 -11.67
N ALA A 325 -8.94 14.25 -11.36
CA ALA A 325 -9.27 15.46 -12.12
C ALA A 325 -8.17 15.80 -13.16
N GLY A 326 -8.10 15.05 -14.26
CA GLY A 326 -7.53 15.55 -15.51
C GLY A 326 -6.73 14.55 -16.37
N GLY A 327 -7.31 14.20 -17.53
CA GLY A 327 -6.78 14.50 -18.87
C GLY A 327 -5.63 13.67 -19.42
#